data_AF-A0A5R8QK86-F1
#
_entry.id   AF-A0A5R8QK86-F1
#
_cell.length_a   1.000
_cell.length_b   1.000
_cell.length_c   1.000
_cell.angle_alpha   90.00
_cell.angle_beta   90.00
_cell.angle_gamma   90.00
#
_symmetry.space_group_name_H-M   'P 1'
#
loop_
_entity.id
_entity.type
_entity.pdbx_description
1 polymer ?
#
loop_
_entity_poly.entity_id
_entity_poly.type
_entity_poly.pdbx_seq_one_letter_code
_entity_poly.pdbx_strand_id
1 'polypeptide(L)'
;MQRKWSWRLSHFFQQLWVRVTLYALVACVTAFAASLLRAHMPNWIEGELGAHALESVLTILASSMLAVSTFSLGIMAAAIASAASTATPHATQLLLKEKTSQKVIATFLGAFAFSLVGIVTLKLGIYRGAGRLLLFFVTLVVIALMFWNFIRWIDLLREFGRFSDLLPRLEKATAKALEERLESPYLGCKPLTTPPPDNATPIHAERPGYVLHMDLAAAQEAAEKIGATLWIQVNPGSFAHRTKPLCYVACPGIDHERLNELMRTLRSVFSIGDSRTFEHDPRFGLIVLSEIASRTLSPAINDPGTSIEVLTRGARLLALWETRSAAEVSFPNIYLPPLDVSDMFEDFFRPIARDGAAMVEVQIWLQKILLGLTRDDATTFGKAALRQSADALARAEANLTLESEKQRIRALATEITESARFVEAPTI
;
A
#
# COMPACT_ATOMS: atom_id res chain seq x y z
N MET A 1 21.35 -12.72 6.40
CA MET A 1 20.64 -12.70 7.71
C MET A 1 20.54 -11.32 8.39
N GLN A 2 21.49 -10.39 8.22
CA GLN A 2 21.46 -9.07 8.88
C GLN A 2 20.29 -8.14 8.45
N ARG A 3 19.73 -8.33 7.25
CA ARG A 3 18.65 -7.49 6.69
C ARG A 3 17.26 -7.76 7.27
N LYS A 4 17.01 -8.94 7.85
CA LYS A 4 15.72 -9.29 8.51
C LYS A 4 15.61 -8.73 9.93
N TRP A 5 16.73 -8.64 10.65
CA TRP A 5 16.74 -8.14 12.04
C TRP A 5 16.54 -6.62 12.13
N SER A 6 17.21 -5.83 11.28
CA SER A 6 16.98 -4.38 11.23
C SER A 6 15.54 -4.01 10.82
N TRP A 7 14.97 -4.77 9.88
CA TRP A 7 13.57 -4.61 9.46
C TRP A 7 12.57 -4.98 10.56
N ARG A 8 12.79 -6.09 11.28
CA ARG A 8 11.95 -6.49 12.43
C ARG A 8 12.08 -5.52 13.61
N LEU A 9 13.29 -5.06 13.91
CA LEU A 9 13.54 -4.11 15.00
C LEU A 9 12.92 -2.74 14.70
N SER A 10 13.04 -2.25 13.46
CA SER A 10 12.36 -1.02 13.06
C SER A 10 10.83 -1.13 13.11
N HIS A 11 10.24 -2.29 12.76
CA HIS A 11 8.81 -2.54 12.93
C HIS A 11 8.40 -2.57 14.41
N PHE A 12 9.21 -3.17 15.28
CA PHE A 12 8.97 -3.20 16.72
C PHE A 12 8.94 -1.78 17.33
N PHE A 13 9.95 -0.93 17.06
CA PHE A 13 9.99 0.46 17.53
C PHE A 13 8.95 1.40 16.88
N GLN A 14 8.21 0.92 15.87
CA GLN A 14 7.11 1.66 15.24
C GLN A 14 5.76 1.39 15.93
N GLN A 15 5.67 0.39 16.81
CA GLN A 15 4.43 0.10 17.53
C GLN A 15 4.15 1.14 18.62
N LEU A 16 2.87 1.47 18.78
CA LEU A 16 2.39 2.54 19.68
C LEU A 16 2.80 2.26 21.13
N TRP A 17 2.63 1.03 21.60
CA TRP A 17 2.95 0.64 22.98
C TRP A 17 4.45 0.75 23.28
N VAL A 18 5.34 0.43 22.33
CA VAL A 18 6.80 0.50 22.52
C VAL A 18 7.28 1.92 22.80
N ARG A 19 6.66 2.92 22.16
CA ARG A 19 7.00 4.32 22.38
C ARG A 19 6.50 4.81 23.74
N VAL A 20 5.27 4.47 24.09
CA VAL A 20 4.70 4.83 25.40
C VAL A 20 5.53 4.23 26.53
N THR A 21 5.91 2.95 26.41
CA THR A 21 6.78 2.30 27.39
C THR A 21 8.17 2.90 27.42
N LEU A 22 8.72 3.37 26.29
CA LEU A 22 10.01 4.06 26.28
C LEU A 22 9.98 5.37 27.08
N TYR A 23 8.93 6.20 26.96
CA TYR A 23 8.81 7.43 27.77
C TYR A 23 8.66 7.11 29.26
N ALA A 24 7.88 6.09 29.62
CA ALA A 24 7.77 5.62 31.00
C ALA A 24 9.12 5.08 31.51
N LEU A 25 9.85 4.35 30.67
CA LEU A 25 11.19 3.85 30.99
C LEU A 25 12.17 4.99 31.20
N VAL A 26 12.12 6.05 30.38
CA VAL A 26 12.94 7.26 30.57
C VAL A 26 12.65 7.89 31.92
N ALA A 27 11.39 7.98 32.36
CA ALA A 27 11.06 8.44 33.72
C ALA A 27 11.68 7.54 34.80
N CYS A 28 11.57 6.22 34.67
CA CYS A 28 12.16 5.26 35.63
C CYS A 28 13.70 5.33 35.65
N VAL A 29 14.34 5.42 34.49
CA VAL A 29 15.80 5.55 34.35
C VAL A 29 16.27 6.88 34.92
N THR A 30 15.50 7.96 34.72
CA THR A 30 15.80 9.27 35.33
C THR A 30 15.73 9.17 36.85
N ALA A 31 14.75 8.44 37.40
CA ALA A 31 14.64 8.18 38.85
C ALA A 31 15.83 7.36 39.39
N PHE A 32 16.24 6.32 38.66
CA PHE A 32 17.37 5.48 39.04
C PHE A 32 18.72 6.21 38.91
N ALA A 33 18.93 6.94 37.82
CA ALA A 33 20.13 7.76 37.63
C ALA A 33 20.22 8.84 38.72
N ALA A 34 19.09 9.47 39.07
CA ALA A 34 19.00 10.41 40.18
C ALA A 34 19.40 9.80 41.52
N SER A 35 19.04 8.53 41.78
CA SER A 35 19.43 7.85 43.03
C SER A 35 20.93 7.53 43.07
N LEU A 36 21.54 7.19 41.94
CA LEU A 36 22.96 6.87 41.82
C LEU A 36 23.86 8.11 41.87
N LEU A 37 23.46 9.19 41.18
CA LEU A 37 24.17 10.47 41.13
C LEU A 37 24.15 11.21 42.47
N ARG A 38 23.28 10.79 43.41
CA ARG A 38 23.22 11.31 44.78
C ARG A 38 24.57 11.21 45.50
N ALA A 39 25.35 10.16 45.25
CA ALA A 39 26.60 9.91 45.98
C ALA A 39 27.76 10.84 45.61
N HIS A 40 27.68 11.57 44.49
CA HIS A 40 28.82 12.30 43.90
C HIS A 40 28.62 13.82 43.81
N MET A 41 27.56 14.39 44.40
CA MET A 41 27.15 15.78 44.12
C MET A 41 27.35 16.74 45.31
N PRO A 42 27.78 18.00 45.05
CA PRO A 42 27.98 19.01 46.10
C PRO A 42 26.68 19.53 46.73
N ASN A 43 26.71 19.79 48.05
CA ASN A 43 25.56 20.20 48.86
C ASN A 43 24.96 21.59 48.53
N TRP A 44 25.62 22.43 47.72
CA TRP A 44 25.10 23.76 47.35
C TRP A 44 23.95 23.72 46.33
N ILE A 45 23.69 22.55 45.75
CA ILE A 45 22.57 22.28 44.82
C ILE A 45 21.30 21.85 45.59
N GLU A 46 21.37 21.69 46.91
CA GLU A 46 20.24 21.31 47.78
C GLU A 46 19.25 22.45 48.05
N GLY A 47 19.30 23.54 47.30
CA GLY A 47 18.24 24.54 47.31
C GLY A 47 16.90 23.91 46.95
N GLU A 48 15.81 24.49 47.45
CA GLU A 48 14.42 24.20 47.05
C GLU A 48 14.17 24.61 45.58
N LEU A 49 14.96 24.07 44.65
CA LEU A 49 14.77 24.24 43.23
C LEU A 49 13.47 23.53 42.84
N GLY A 50 12.41 24.34 42.92
CA GLY A 50 11.17 24.19 42.17
C GLY A 50 10.50 22.83 42.28
N ALA A 51 10.56 22.11 43.40
CA ALA A 51 9.82 20.85 43.53
C ALA A 51 8.32 21.07 43.26
N HIS A 52 7.77 22.16 43.79
CA HIS A 52 6.41 22.61 43.51
C HIS A 52 6.20 23.07 42.06
N ALA A 53 7.19 23.74 41.46
CA ALA A 53 7.12 24.16 40.06
C ALA A 53 7.15 22.95 39.10
N LEU A 54 8.02 21.97 39.38
CA LEU A 54 8.18 20.74 38.61
C LEU A 54 6.95 19.84 38.76
N GLU A 55 6.44 19.68 39.98
CA GLU A 55 5.16 18.99 40.22
C GLU A 55 4.01 19.67 39.46
N SER A 56 3.94 21.01 39.49
CA SER A 56 2.92 21.76 38.77
C SER A 56 3.01 21.54 37.25
N VAL A 57 4.22 21.62 36.68
CA VAL A 57 4.47 21.38 35.26
C VAL A 57 4.12 19.96 34.87
N LEU A 58 4.56 18.95 35.63
CA LEU A 58 4.21 17.55 35.37
C LEU A 58 2.70 17.31 35.50
N THR A 59 2.03 17.97 36.44
CA THR A 59 0.57 17.87 36.60
C THR A 59 -0.17 18.48 35.41
N ILE A 60 0.27 19.64 34.92
CA ILE A 60 -0.25 20.29 33.71
C ILE A 60 -0.03 19.38 32.51
N LEU A 61 1.16 18.78 32.37
CA LEU A 61 1.46 17.84 31.28
C LEU A 61 0.57 16.59 31.37
N ALA A 62 0.39 16.01 32.56
CA ALA A 62 -0.44 14.83 32.73
C ALA A 62 -1.91 15.10 32.33
N SER A 63 -2.51 16.19 32.81
CA SER A 63 -3.91 16.50 32.49
C SER A 63 -4.11 16.91 31.02
N SER A 64 -3.25 17.77 30.50
CA SER A 64 -3.34 18.27 29.11
C SER A 64 -3.04 17.18 28.08
N MET A 65 -2.02 16.35 28.29
CA MET A 65 -1.63 15.35 27.30
C MET A 65 -2.63 14.21 27.21
N LEU A 66 -3.32 13.86 28.30
CA LEU A 66 -4.43 12.90 28.24
C LEU A 66 -5.59 13.46 27.42
N ALA A 67 -5.97 14.71 27.65
CA ALA A 67 -7.04 15.38 26.90
C ALA A 67 -6.69 15.50 25.40
N VAL A 68 -5.47 15.96 25.08
CA VAL A 68 -4.99 16.05 23.68
C VAL A 68 -4.91 14.67 23.03
N SER A 69 -4.49 13.63 23.75
CA SER A 69 -4.46 12.25 23.23
C SER A 69 -5.86 11.74 22.89
N THR A 70 -6.83 11.93 23.78
CA THR A 70 -8.23 11.53 23.57
C THR A 70 -8.85 12.28 22.39
N PHE A 71 -8.64 13.60 22.33
CA PHE A 71 -9.09 14.43 21.21
C PHE A 71 -8.47 13.97 19.88
N SER A 72 -7.16 13.69 19.88
CA SER A 72 -6.43 13.24 18.70
C SER A 72 -6.91 11.88 18.21
N LEU A 73 -7.17 10.94 19.13
CA LEU A 73 -7.73 9.63 18.81
C LEU A 73 -9.15 9.77 18.23
N GLY A 74 -9.97 10.66 18.80
CA GLY A 74 -11.31 10.96 18.31
C GLY A 74 -11.32 11.48 16.87
N ILE A 75 -10.43 12.42 16.54
CA ILE A 75 -10.30 12.92 15.16
C ILE A 75 -9.82 11.82 14.21
N MET A 76 -8.85 11.00 14.62
CA MET A 76 -8.39 9.90 13.77
C MET A 76 -9.51 8.88 13.51
N ALA A 77 -10.32 8.56 14.54
CA ALA A 77 -11.48 7.70 14.38
C ALA A 77 -12.53 8.32 13.45
N ALA A 78 -12.80 9.63 13.57
CA ALA A 78 -13.71 10.34 12.68
C ALA A 78 -13.19 10.37 11.22
N ALA A 79 -11.88 10.57 11.03
CA ALA A 79 -11.25 10.53 9.72
C ALA A 79 -11.31 9.14 9.08
N ILE A 80 -11.07 8.07 9.86
CA ILE A 80 -11.22 6.68 9.39
C ILE A 80 -12.68 6.40 9.03
N ALA A 81 -13.63 6.85 9.85
CA ALA A 81 -15.06 6.68 9.58
C ALA A 81 -15.49 7.43 8.31
N SER A 82 -15.02 8.67 8.11
CA SER A 82 -15.26 9.46 6.90
C SER A 82 -14.60 8.82 5.67
N ALA A 83 -13.38 8.30 5.82
CA ALA A 83 -12.74 7.55 4.75
C ALA A 83 -13.51 6.26 4.42
N ALA A 84 -14.06 5.54 5.40
CA ALA A 84 -14.88 4.35 5.15
C ALA A 84 -16.24 4.67 4.51
N SER A 85 -16.81 5.86 4.79
CA SER A 85 -18.08 6.29 4.18
C SER A 85 -17.94 6.68 2.71
N THR A 86 -16.74 7.11 2.29
CA THR A 86 -16.51 7.65 0.93
C THR A 86 -15.57 6.77 0.09
N ALA A 87 -14.56 6.17 0.71
CA ALA A 87 -13.62 5.24 0.07
C ALA A 87 -13.99 3.77 0.31
N THR A 88 -13.46 2.88 -0.51
CA THR A 88 -13.72 1.43 -0.37
C THR A 88 -12.88 0.82 0.75
N PRO A 89 -13.29 -0.32 1.33
CA PRO A 89 -12.52 -0.99 2.40
C PRO A 89 -11.07 -1.29 2.01
N HIS A 90 -10.77 -1.45 0.73
CA HIS A 90 -9.40 -1.63 0.23
C HIS A 90 -8.61 -0.32 0.19
N ALA A 91 -9.25 0.78 -0.19
CA ALA A 91 -8.63 2.11 -0.17
C ALA A 91 -8.30 2.58 1.26
N THR A 92 -9.16 2.25 2.24
CA THR A 92 -8.92 2.61 3.65
C THR A 92 -7.74 1.87 4.26
N GLN A 93 -7.43 0.64 3.82
CA GLN A 93 -6.23 -0.08 4.25
C GLN A 93 -4.93 0.68 3.93
N LEU A 94 -4.89 1.42 2.82
CA LEU A 94 -3.74 2.25 2.46
C LEU A 94 -3.57 3.45 3.41
N LEU A 95 -4.69 4.04 3.88
CA LEU A 95 -4.67 5.13 4.86
C LEU A 95 -4.25 4.66 6.26
N LEU A 96 -4.69 3.47 6.67
CA LEU A 96 -4.37 2.91 8.00
C LEU A 96 -2.88 2.56 8.18
N LYS A 97 -2.11 2.46 7.08
CA LYS A 97 -0.65 2.28 7.12
C LYS A 97 0.10 3.55 7.56
N GLU A 98 -0.58 4.68 7.81
CA GLU A 98 0.09 5.93 8.14
C GLU A 98 0.72 5.93 9.55
N LYS A 99 2.05 5.77 9.58
CA LYS A 99 2.84 5.70 10.81
C LYS A 99 2.99 7.06 11.51
N THR A 100 2.69 8.18 10.85
CA THR A 100 2.92 9.53 11.40
C THR A 100 1.91 9.86 12.49
N SER A 101 0.61 9.63 12.25
CA SER A 101 -0.48 9.87 13.20
C SER A 101 -0.30 9.03 14.47
N GLN A 102 0.05 7.75 14.30
CA GLN A 102 0.33 6.86 15.42
C GLN A 102 1.55 7.30 16.24
N LYS A 103 2.61 7.82 15.60
CA LYS A 103 3.80 8.34 16.31
C LYS A 103 3.44 9.53 17.20
N VAL A 104 2.65 10.47 16.68
CA VAL A 104 2.28 11.69 17.41
C VAL A 104 1.40 11.35 18.62
N ILE A 105 0.38 10.50 18.44
CA ILE A 105 -0.44 10.04 19.58
C ILE A 105 0.38 9.27 20.61
N ALA A 106 1.29 8.40 20.16
CA ALA A 106 2.17 7.67 21.07
C ALA A 106 3.05 8.60 21.91
N THR A 107 3.51 9.72 21.35
CA THR A 107 4.31 10.71 22.10
C THR A 107 3.49 11.47 23.14
N PHE A 108 2.23 11.83 22.84
CA PHE A 108 1.34 12.46 23.83
C PHE A 108 1.03 11.50 24.99
N LEU A 109 0.67 10.25 24.67
CA LEU A 109 0.39 9.24 25.69
C LEU A 109 1.65 8.86 26.49
N GLY A 110 2.82 8.86 25.84
CA GLY A 110 4.11 8.69 26.48
C GLY A 110 4.46 9.82 27.45
N ALA A 111 4.24 11.08 27.06
CA ALA A 111 4.46 12.24 27.94
C ALA A 111 3.49 12.26 29.12
N PHE A 112 2.24 11.83 28.93
CA PHE A 112 1.30 11.58 30.02
C PHE A 112 1.86 10.54 31.01
N ALA A 113 2.31 9.37 30.50
CA ALA A 113 2.86 8.32 31.34
C ALA A 113 4.14 8.77 32.07
N PHE A 114 5.06 9.45 31.37
CA PHE A 114 6.25 10.08 31.95
C PHE A 114 5.89 11.02 33.09
N SER A 115 4.88 11.88 32.88
CA SER A 115 4.45 12.85 33.87
C SER A 115 3.84 12.18 35.10
N LEU A 116 3.02 11.14 34.92
CA LEU A 116 2.45 10.37 36.03
C LEU A 116 3.54 9.69 36.87
N VAL A 117 4.48 8.99 36.21
CA VAL A 117 5.62 8.35 36.90
C VAL A 117 6.48 9.41 37.61
N GLY A 118 6.71 10.55 36.96
CA GLY A 118 7.44 11.69 37.52
C GLY A 118 6.79 12.23 38.79
N ILE A 119 5.47 12.48 38.78
CA ILE A 119 4.70 12.95 39.94
C ILE A 119 4.76 11.93 41.08
N VAL A 120 4.48 10.65 40.80
CA VAL A 120 4.50 9.60 41.82
C VAL A 120 5.88 9.52 42.48
N THR A 121 6.94 9.52 41.67
CA THR A 121 8.32 9.42 42.15
C THR A 121 8.76 10.67 42.93
N LEU A 122 8.29 11.85 42.53
CA LEU A 122 8.54 13.12 43.24
C LEU A 122 7.83 13.12 44.60
N LYS A 123 6.57 12.66 44.67
CA LYS A 123 5.80 12.52 45.92
C LYS A 123 6.35 11.46 46.86
N LEU A 124 6.90 10.37 46.34
CA LEU A 124 7.63 9.36 47.12
C LEU A 124 8.98 9.90 47.67
N GLY A 125 9.39 11.12 47.29
CA GLY A 125 10.61 11.73 47.77
C GLY A 125 11.89 11.10 47.24
N ILE A 126 11.79 10.33 46.15
CA ILE A 126 12.91 9.66 45.47
C ILE A 126 13.78 10.70 44.75
N TYR A 127 13.17 11.74 44.17
CA TYR A 127 13.87 12.87 43.57
C TYR A 127 14.28 13.92 44.63
N ARG A 128 15.55 13.92 45.05
CA ARG A 128 16.15 14.94 45.94
C ARG A 128 17.39 15.58 45.33
N GLY A 129 17.65 16.86 45.65
CA GLY A 129 18.82 17.60 45.18
C GLY A 129 19.01 17.51 43.66
N ALA A 130 20.17 17.02 43.23
CA ALA A 130 20.56 16.83 41.83
C ALA A 130 19.56 15.98 41.00
N GLY A 131 18.83 15.05 41.63
CA GLY A 131 17.79 14.27 40.97
C GLY A 131 16.62 15.12 40.45
N ARG A 132 16.30 16.21 41.15
CA ARG A 132 15.28 17.17 40.71
C ARG A 132 15.78 18.02 39.54
N LEU A 133 17.06 18.40 39.54
CA LEU A 133 17.67 19.09 38.41
C LEU A 133 17.67 18.23 37.14
N LEU A 134 18.06 16.95 37.25
CA LEU A 134 18.00 16.02 36.14
C LEU A 134 16.57 15.87 35.62
N LEU A 135 15.60 15.66 36.52
CA LEU A 135 14.19 15.57 36.14
C LEU A 135 13.70 16.86 35.49
N PHE A 136 14.12 18.03 35.96
CA PHE A 136 13.78 19.32 35.36
C PHE A 136 14.28 19.43 33.92
N PHE A 137 15.56 19.13 33.65
CA PHE A 137 16.10 19.15 32.29
C PHE A 137 15.41 18.13 31.38
N VAL A 138 15.18 16.90 31.85
CA VAL A 138 14.44 15.88 31.09
C VAL A 138 13.02 16.35 30.81
N THR A 139 12.36 16.99 31.79
CA THR A 139 11.00 17.54 31.63
C THR A 139 10.99 18.67 30.59
N LEU A 140 11.99 19.55 30.54
CA LEU A 140 12.12 20.57 29.49
C LEU A 140 12.28 19.95 28.10
N VAL A 141 13.09 18.89 27.98
CA VAL A 141 13.23 18.16 26.71
C VAL A 141 11.90 17.52 26.31
N VAL A 142 11.18 16.89 27.24
CA VAL A 142 9.84 16.33 26.99
C VAL A 142 8.88 17.43 26.54
N ILE A 143 8.87 18.60 27.18
CA ILE A 143 8.04 19.75 26.78
C ILE A 143 8.37 20.20 25.36
N ALA A 144 9.65 20.39 25.03
CA ALA A 144 10.07 20.79 23.69
C ALA A 144 9.63 19.76 22.62
N LEU A 145 9.81 18.47 22.91
CA LEU A 145 9.31 17.38 22.06
C LEU A 145 7.79 17.40 21.93
N MET A 146 7.06 17.76 22.99
CA MET A 146 5.60 17.88 22.97
C MET A 146 5.14 19.01 22.08
N PHE A 147 5.73 20.21 22.22
CA PHE A 147 5.42 21.33 21.33
C PHE A 147 5.71 21.00 19.87
N TRP A 148 6.86 20.37 19.59
CA TRP A 148 7.19 19.92 18.23
C TRP A 148 6.16 18.93 17.68
N ASN A 149 5.78 17.91 18.46
CA ASN A 149 4.78 16.92 18.02
C ASN A 149 3.38 17.53 17.92
N PHE A 150 3.05 18.54 18.72
CA PHE A 150 1.78 19.25 18.63
C PHE A 150 1.68 20.11 17.37
N ILE A 151 2.73 20.82 16.98
CA ILE A 151 2.78 21.53 15.68
C ILE A 151 2.63 20.52 14.54
N ARG A 152 3.37 19.42 14.59
CA ARG A 152 3.25 18.33 13.61
C ARG A 152 1.84 17.72 13.58
N TRP A 153 1.16 17.63 14.73
CA TRP A 153 -0.21 17.18 14.81
C TRP A 153 -1.16 18.14 14.07
N ILE A 154 -0.97 19.45 14.25
CA ILE A 154 -1.77 20.47 13.55
C ILE A 154 -1.56 20.36 12.04
N ASP A 155 -0.32 20.19 11.58
CA ASP A 155 -0.04 20.00 10.16
C ASP A 155 -0.71 18.73 9.62
N LEU A 156 -0.66 17.65 10.40
CA LEU A 156 -1.35 16.41 10.06
C LEU A 156 -2.88 16.56 10.03
N LEU A 157 -3.46 17.38 10.91
CA LEU A 157 -4.90 17.68 10.88
C LEU A 157 -5.30 18.43 9.61
N ARG A 158 -4.43 19.30 9.09
CA ARG A 158 -4.65 19.97 7.80
C ARG A 158 -4.65 18.97 6.64
N GLU A 159 -3.84 17.91 6.73
CA GLU A 159 -3.83 16.81 5.75
C GLU A 159 -5.08 15.93 5.85
N PHE A 160 -5.53 15.57 7.07
CA PHE A 160 -6.74 14.75 7.26
C PHE A 160 -8.04 15.42 6.76
N GLY A 161 -8.09 16.76 6.72
CA GLY A 161 -9.23 17.51 6.20
C GLY A 161 -9.42 17.43 4.67
N ARG A 162 -8.46 16.86 3.93
CA ARG A 162 -8.54 16.72 2.48
C ARG A 162 -8.59 15.25 2.10
N PHE A 163 -9.79 14.73 1.87
CA PHE A 163 -10.04 13.50 1.10
C PHE A 163 -9.25 13.48 -0.24
N SER A 164 -8.84 14.67 -0.73
CA SER A 164 -7.92 14.92 -1.84
C SER A 164 -6.59 14.16 -1.81
N ASP A 165 -6.17 13.59 -0.68
CA ASP A 165 -4.89 12.87 -0.54
C ASP A 165 -4.97 11.37 -0.87
N LEU A 166 -6.18 10.77 -0.90
CA LEU A 166 -6.32 9.34 -1.12
C LEU A 166 -5.97 8.94 -2.55
N LEU A 167 -6.54 9.62 -3.54
CA LEU A 167 -6.31 9.33 -4.95
C LEU A 167 -4.83 9.50 -5.35
N PRO A 168 -4.12 10.59 -4.96
CA PRO A 168 -2.68 10.70 -5.17
C PRO A 168 -1.86 9.59 -4.51
N ARG A 169 -2.20 9.19 -3.27
CA ARG A 169 -1.49 8.10 -2.56
C ARG A 169 -1.69 6.76 -3.27
N LEU A 170 -2.92 6.49 -3.71
CA LEU A 170 -3.26 5.28 -4.45
C LEU A 170 -2.59 5.26 -5.83
N GLU A 171 -2.61 6.37 -6.56
CA GLU A 171 -1.90 6.52 -7.83
C GLU A 171 -0.41 6.27 -7.63
N LYS A 172 0.23 6.88 -6.61
CA LYS A 172 1.66 6.67 -6.33
C LYS A 172 1.99 5.22 -5.97
N ALA A 173 1.16 4.56 -5.16
CA ALA A 173 1.36 3.16 -4.80
C ALA A 173 1.22 2.24 -6.03
N THR A 174 0.25 2.53 -6.90
CA THR A 174 -0.01 1.78 -8.14
C THR A 174 1.10 2.01 -9.16
N ALA A 175 1.52 3.26 -9.35
CA ALA A 175 2.62 3.65 -10.23
C ALA A 175 3.89 2.89 -9.85
N LYS A 176 4.25 2.90 -8.56
CA LYS A 176 5.42 2.17 -8.07
C LYS A 176 5.36 0.67 -8.40
N ALA A 177 4.23 0.01 -8.15
CA ALA A 177 4.08 -1.41 -8.45
C ALA A 177 4.11 -1.69 -9.96
N LEU A 178 3.65 -0.74 -10.78
CA LEU A 178 3.66 -0.84 -12.23
C LEU A 178 5.06 -0.61 -12.79
N GLU A 179 5.75 0.45 -12.38
CA GLU A 179 7.13 0.76 -12.73
C GLU A 179 8.06 -0.42 -12.43
N GLU A 180 8.01 -0.99 -11.22
CA GLU A 180 8.78 -2.20 -10.85
C GLU A 180 8.53 -3.36 -11.84
N ARG A 181 7.30 -3.48 -12.34
CA ARG A 181 6.92 -4.54 -13.28
C ARG A 181 7.34 -4.20 -14.71
N LEU A 182 7.34 -2.93 -15.11
CA LEU A 182 7.74 -2.48 -16.44
C LEU A 182 9.26 -2.47 -16.61
N GLU A 183 10.01 -2.21 -15.54
CA GLU A 183 11.46 -2.41 -15.46
C GLU A 183 11.83 -3.90 -15.57
N SER A 184 11.01 -4.78 -15.01
CA SER A 184 11.19 -6.23 -15.11
C SER A 184 9.91 -6.96 -15.54
N PRO A 185 9.60 -7.00 -16.87
CA PRO A 185 8.35 -7.55 -17.41
C PRO A 185 8.12 -9.03 -17.16
N TYR A 186 9.13 -9.74 -16.67
CA TYR A 186 9.03 -11.13 -16.24
C TYR A 186 9.68 -11.37 -14.86
N LEU A 187 9.90 -10.32 -14.06
CA LEU A 187 10.53 -10.40 -12.74
C LEU A 187 11.90 -11.10 -12.75
N GLY A 188 12.68 -10.88 -13.82
CA GLY A 188 13.97 -11.54 -14.06
C GLY A 188 13.87 -12.95 -14.62
N CYS A 189 12.67 -13.50 -14.81
CA CYS A 189 12.46 -14.82 -15.43
C CYS A 189 12.43 -14.74 -16.97
N LYS A 190 12.42 -15.90 -17.62
CA LYS A 190 12.15 -15.99 -19.05
C LYS A 190 10.67 -15.72 -19.36
N PRO A 191 10.37 -15.17 -20.55
CA PRO A 191 8.98 -15.01 -21.00
C PRO A 191 8.32 -16.37 -21.18
N LEU A 192 7.13 -16.55 -20.58
CA LEU A 192 6.31 -17.74 -20.81
C LEU A 192 5.67 -17.70 -22.20
N THR A 193 6.42 -18.09 -23.22
CA THR A 193 5.95 -18.18 -24.63
C THR A 193 5.47 -19.58 -25.02
N THR A 194 5.96 -20.60 -24.32
CA THR A 194 5.63 -22.00 -24.58
C THR A 194 4.96 -22.63 -23.36
N PRO A 195 3.93 -23.48 -23.56
CA PRO A 195 3.33 -24.21 -22.46
C PRO A 195 4.35 -25.16 -21.79
N PRO A 196 4.12 -25.55 -20.53
CA PRO A 196 4.92 -26.59 -19.89
C PRO A 196 4.79 -27.91 -20.66
N PRO A 197 5.84 -28.77 -20.64
CA PRO A 197 5.77 -30.07 -21.29
C PRO A 197 4.77 -31.00 -20.58
N ASP A 198 4.23 -31.98 -21.31
CA ASP A 198 3.16 -32.87 -20.81
C ASP A 198 3.57 -33.69 -19.57
N ASN A 199 4.87 -33.92 -19.39
CA ASN A 199 5.43 -34.62 -18.23
C ASN A 199 5.75 -33.70 -17.04
N ALA A 200 5.43 -32.40 -17.11
CA ALA A 200 5.65 -31.48 -16.00
C ALA A 200 4.67 -31.75 -14.86
N THR A 201 5.18 -31.80 -13.64
CA THR A 201 4.38 -32.00 -12.44
C THR A 201 3.76 -30.68 -11.97
N PRO A 202 2.43 -30.60 -11.78
CA PRO A 202 1.79 -29.40 -11.28
C PRO A 202 2.00 -29.21 -9.78
N ILE A 203 2.26 -27.96 -9.38
CA ILE A 203 2.35 -27.54 -7.98
C ILE A 203 1.17 -26.64 -7.67
N HIS A 204 0.27 -27.16 -6.82
CA HIS A 204 -0.93 -26.45 -6.38
C HIS A 204 -0.71 -25.75 -5.04
N ALA A 205 -1.54 -24.74 -4.79
CA ALA A 205 -1.64 -24.10 -3.48
C ALA A 205 -2.28 -25.05 -2.45
N GLU A 206 -1.81 -25.03 -1.21
CA GLU A 206 -2.38 -25.83 -0.12
C GLU A 206 -3.70 -25.26 0.40
N ARG A 207 -3.88 -23.94 0.29
CA ARG A 207 -5.05 -23.20 0.73
C ARG A 207 -5.45 -22.16 -0.32
N PRO A 208 -6.75 -21.84 -0.43
CA PRO A 208 -7.18 -20.71 -1.22
C PRO A 208 -6.66 -19.39 -0.63
N GLY A 209 -6.37 -18.42 -1.51
CA GLY A 209 -5.92 -17.08 -1.12
C GLY A 209 -5.32 -16.33 -2.31
N TYR A 210 -4.61 -15.24 -2.05
CA TYR A 210 -3.94 -14.43 -3.07
C TYR A 210 -2.43 -14.61 -2.98
N VAL A 211 -1.77 -14.72 -4.14
CA VAL A 211 -0.30 -14.71 -4.22
C VAL A 211 0.19 -13.30 -3.90
N LEU A 212 0.86 -13.10 -2.77
CA LEU A 212 1.37 -11.78 -2.36
C LEU A 212 2.81 -11.55 -2.82
N HIS A 213 3.62 -12.59 -2.78
CA HIS A 213 5.03 -12.52 -3.09
C HIS A 213 5.52 -13.87 -3.62
N MET A 214 6.51 -13.82 -4.51
CA MET A 214 7.19 -14.99 -5.06
C MET A 214 8.69 -14.80 -4.86
N ASP A 215 9.32 -15.66 -4.06
CA ASP A 215 10.78 -15.65 -3.88
C ASP A 215 11.48 -16.37 -5.06
N LEU A 216 11.57 -15.66 -6.18
CA LEU A 216 12.10 -16.20 -7.44
C LEU A 216 13.58 -16.60 -7.33
N ALA A 217 14.33 -15.95 -6.43
CA ALA A 217 15.71 -16.33 -6.16
C ALA A 217 15.81 -17.70 -5.48
N ALA A 218 14.97 -17.94 -4.45
CA ALA A 218 14.89 -19.25 -3.82
C ALA A 218 14.38 -20.34 -4.79
N ALA A 219 13.44 -20.00 -5.68
CA ALA A 219 12.99 -20.91 -6.73
C ALA A 219 14.09 -21.26 -7.72
N GLN A 220 14.89 -20.28 -8.15
CA GLN A 220 16.01 -20.49 -9.08
C GLN A 220 17.08 -21.38 -8.44
N GLU A 221 17.45 -21.12 -7.19
CA GLU A 221 18.42 -21.94 -6.44
C GLU A 221 17.92 -23.39 -6.29
N ALA A 222 16.63 -23.57 -5.98
CA ALA A 222 16.03 -24.89 -5.89
C ALA A 222 16.01 -25.61 -7.25
N ALA A 223 15.72 -24.90 -8.34
CA ALA A 223 15.72 -25.43 -9.69
C ALA A 223 17.12 -25.85 -10.16
N GLU A 224 18.14 -25.03 -9.93
CA GLU A 224 19.53 -25.29 -10.32
C GLU A 224 20.11 -26.54 -9.64
N LYS A 225 19.83 -26.74 -8.35
CA LYS A 225 20.37 -27.87 -7.56
C LYS A 225 20.04 -29.25 -8.12
N ILE A 226 18.99 -29.35 -8.92
CA ILE A 226 18.47 -30.62 -9.46
C ILE A 226 18.25 -30.57 -10.98
N GLY A 227 18.62 -29.47 -11.65
CA GLY A 227 18.42 -29.32 -13.09
C GLY A 227 16.94 -29.27 -13.51
N ALA A 228 16.07 -28.71 -12.66
CA ALA A 228 14.65 -28.56 -12.97
C ALA A 228 14.36 -27.26 -13.71
N THR A 229 13.29 -27.26 -14.50
CA THR A 229 12.73 -26.08 -15.16
C THR A 229 11.33 -25.80 -14.60
N LEU A 230 11.02 -24.53 -14.35
CA LEU A 230 9.78 -24.08 -13.74
C LEU A 230 8.97 -23.23 -14.71
N TRP A 231 7.66 -23.48 -14.80
CA TRP A 231 6.71 -22.65 -15.54
C TRP A 231 5.66 -22.10 -14.58
N ILE A 232 5.91 -20.89 -14.07
CA ILE A 232 4.98 -20.18 -13.19
C ILE A 232 3.74 -19.77 -14.00
N GLN A 233 2.56 -19.96 -13.43
CA GLN A 233 1.26 -19.71 -14.09
C GLN A 233 0.50 -18.52 -13.49
N VAL A 234 1.10 -17.85 -12.50
CA VAL A 234 0.47 -16.82 -11.69
C VAL A 234 1.39 -15.62 -11.55
N ASN A 235 0.80 -14.44 -11.50
CA ASN A 235 1.45 -13.20 -11.05
C ASN A 235 1.06 -12.89 -9.60
N PRO A 236 1.80 -12.04 -8.87
CA PRO A 236 1.29 -11.47 -7.63
C PRO A 236 -0.10 -10.84 -7.85
N GLY A 237 -0.99 -11.01 -6.89
CA GLY A 237 -2.41 -10.67 -7.02
C GLY A 237 -3.32 -11.78 -7.55
N SER A 238 -2.76 -12.83 -8.14
CA SER A 238 -3.55 -13.96 -8.65
C SER A 238 -4.22 -14.74 -7.52
N PHE A 239 -5.44 -15.20 -7.75
CA PHE A 239 -6.12 -16.11 -6.84
C PHE A 239 -5.51 -17.52 -6.94
N ALA A 240 -4.90 -17.96 -5.85
CA ALA A 240 -4.37 -19.30 -5.66
C ALA A 240 -5.49 -20.24 -5.20
N HIS A 241 -5.59 -21.40 -5.83
CA HIS A 241 -6.60 -22.41 -5.50
C HIS A 241 -6.03 -23.82 -5.66
N ARG A 242 -6.66 -24.80 -4.99
CA ARG A 242 -6.23 -26.20 -5.03
C ARG A 242 -6.38 -26.86 -6.41
N THR A 243 -7.22 -26.30 -7.27
CA THR A 243 -7.51 -26.86 -8.61
C THR A 243 -6.68 -26.23 -9.73
N LYS A 244 -6.05 -25.07 -9.49
CA LYS A 244 -5.23 -24.37 -10.48
C LYS A 244 -3.76 -24.41 -10.05
N PRO A 245 -2.85 -24.93 -10.87
CA PRO A 245 -1.42 -24.93 -10.54
C PRO A 245 -0.88 -23.51 -10.39
N LEU A 246 -0.03 -23.29 -9.37
CA LEU A 246 0.78 -22.08 -9.21
C LEU A 246 1.95 -22.12 -10.20
N CYS A 247 2.57 -23.28 -10.35
CA CYS A 247 3.60 -23.53 -11.35
C CYS A 247 3.61 -25.00 -11.76
N TYR A 248 4.27 -25.29 -12.87
CA TYR A 248 4.64 -26.63 -13.29
C TYR A 248 6.15 -26.80 -13.16
N VAL A 249 6.60 -28.01 -12.81
CA VAL A 249 8.01 -28.35 -12.72
C VAL A 249 8.32 -29.56 -13.59
N ALA A 250 9.33 -29.45 -14.46
CA ALA A 250 9.88 -30.59 -15.19
C ALA A 250 11.31 -30.82 -14.73
N CYS A 251 11.60 -32.06 -14.33
CA CYS A 251 12.93 -32.48 -13.92
C CYS A 251 13.19 -33.89 -14.48
N PRO A 252 13.98 -34.01 -15.55
CA PRO A 252 14.29 -35.32 -16.13
C PRO A 252 14.99 -36.24 -15.11
N GLY A 253 14.48 -37.46 -14.94
CA GLY A 253 15.16 -38.50 -14.15
C GLY A 253 15.16 -38.30 -12.62
N ILE A 254 14.31 -37.41 -12.08
CA ILE A 254 14.20 -37.23 -10.62
C ILE A 254 13.45 -38.40 -9.97
N ASP A 255 13.95 -38.87 -8.83
CA ASP A 255 13.23 -39.84 -8.00
C ASP A 255 12.02 -39.19 -7.30
N HIS A 256 11.09 -40.03 -6.81
CA HIS A 256 9.86 -39.54 -6.20
C HIS A 256 10.07 -38.79 -4.88
N GLU A 257 11.10 -39.15 -4.11
CA GLU A 257 11.33 -38.56 -2.79
C GLU A 257 11.86 -37.13 -2.92
N ARG A 258 12.82 -36.94 -3.82
CA ARG A 258 13.43 -35.66 -4.15
C ARG A 258 12.48 -34.73 -4.89
N LEU A 259 11.59 -35.28 -5.72
CA LEU A 259 10.49 -34.51 -6.32
C LEU A 259 9.54 -33.97 -5.23
N ASN A 260 9.18 -34.80 -4.24
CA ASN A 260 8.32 -34.38 -3.14
C ASN A 260 8.97 -33.29 -2.26
N GLU A 261 10.28 -33.39 -2.02
CA GLU A 261 11.04 -32.36 -1.31
C GLU A 261 11.06 -31.04 -2.10
N LEU A 262 11.35 -31.10 -3.40
CA LEU A 262 11.30 -29.93 -4.29
C LEU A 262 9.91 -29.28 -4.27
N MET A 263 8.84 -30.07 -4.37
CA MET A 263 7.48 -29.55 -4.34
C MET A 263 7.18 -28.81 -3.03
N ARG A 264 7.67 -29.30 -1.88
CA ARG A 264 7.54 -28.60 -0.59
C ARG A 264 8.30 -27.27 -0.59
N THR A 265 9.54 -27.26 -1.07
CA THR A 265 10.35 -26.04 -1.19
C THR A 265 9.69 -25.03 -2.13
N LEU A 266 9.23 -25.46 -3.31
CA LEU A 266 8.58 -24.60 -4.29
C LEU A 266 7.24 -24.07 -3.80
N ARG A 267 6.48 -24.81 -2.98
CA ARG A 267 5.29 -24.25 -2.33
C ARG A 267 5.64 -23.09 -1.40
N SER A 268 6.76 -23.19 -0.66
CA SER A 268 7.21 -22.14 0.26
C SER A 268 7.70 -20.86 -0.43
N VAL A 269 8.00 -20.93 -1.73
CA VAL A 269 8.33 -19.76 -2.57
C VAL A 269 7.13 -18.81 -2.71
N PHE A 270 5.92 -19.36 -2.73
CA PHE A 270 4.69 -18.59 -2.90
C PHE A 270 4.12 -18.18 -1.54
N SER A 271 4.19 -16.90 -1.23
CA SER A 271 3.50 -16.35 -0.06
C SER A 271 2.02 -16.14 -0.38
N ILE A 272 1.16 -16.98 0.21
CA ILE A 272 -0.30 -16.87 0.05
C ILE A 272 -0.89 -16.10 1.24
N GLY A 273 -1.69 -15.07 0.97
CA GLY A 273 -2.41 -14.28 1.96
C GLY A 273 -3.91 -14.24 1.72
N ASP A 274 -4.66 -13.70 2.68
CA ASP A 274 -6.14 -13.69 2.63
C ASP A 274 -6.70 -12.49 1.86
N SER A 275 -5.88 -11.47 1.60
CA SER A 275 -6.25 -10.26 0.88
C SER A 275 -5.08 -9.76 0.05
N ARG A 276 -5.36 -9.13 -1.09
CA ARG A 276 -4.35 -8.55 -1.98
C ARG A 276 -3.65 -7.38 -1.30
N THR A 277 -2.43 -7.12 -1.77
CA THR A 277 -1.56 -6.03 -1.31
C THR A 277 -1.18 -5.16 -2.50
N PHE A 278 -0.99 -3.86 -2.30
CA PHE A 278 -0.54 -2.98 -3.40
C PHE A 278 0.90 -3.27 -3.82
N GLU A 279 1.71 -3.79 -2.90
CA GLU A 279 3.08 -4.19 -3.17
C GLU A 279 3.10 -5.29 -4.25
N HIS A 280 3.83 -5.05 -5.36
CA HIS A 280 4.02 -5.95 -6.50
C HIS A 280 2.77 -6.34 -7.30
N ASP A 281 1.63 -5.68 -7.05
CA ASP A 281 0.35 -5.95 -7.74
C ASP A 281 -0.27 -4.65 -8.27
N PRO A 282 0.14 -4.18 -9.46
CA PRO A 282 -0.41 -2.96 -10.06
C PRO A 282 -1.90 -3.10 -10.44
N ARG A 283 -2.37 -4.33 -10.69
CA ARG A 283 -3.80 -4.58 -10.99
C ARG A 283 -4.68 -4.23 -9.80
N PHE A 284 -4.23 -4.52 -8.58
CA PHE A 284 -5.02 -4.20 -7.39
C PHE A 284 -5.22 -2.69 -7.23
N GLY A 285 -4.17 -1.90 -7.53
CA GLY A 285 -4.28 -0.45 -7.56
C GLY A 285 -5.36 0.08 -8.51
N LEU A 286 -5.38 -0.45 -9.74
CA LEU A 286 -6.41 -0.13 -10.74
C LEU A 286 -7.81 -0.57 -10.29
N ILE A 287 -7.95 -1.76 -9.70
CA ILE A 287 -9.23 -2.23 -9.17
C ILE A 287 -9.74 -1.27 -8.10
N VAL A 288 -8.91 -0.90 -7.13
CA VAL A 288 -9.32 0.02 -6.05
C VAL A 288 -9.67 1.41 -6.60
N LEU A 289 -8.96 1.89 -7.63
CA LEU A 289 -9.36 3.11 -8.34
C LEU A 289 -10.74 2.94 -8.98
N SER A 290 -10.98 1.85 -9.71
CA SER A 290 -12.29 1.60 -10.33
C SER A 290 -13.41 1.49 -9.31
N GLU A 291 -13.16 0.87 -8.15
CA GLU A 291 -14.11 0.78 -7.04
C GLU A 291 -14.49 2.18 -6.51
N ILE A 292 -13.53 3.11 -6.43
CA ILE A 292 -13.80 4.50 -6.00
C ILE A 292 -14.64 5.23 -7.04
N ALA A 293 -14.34 5.07 -8.34
CA ALA A 293 -15.14 5.66 -9.41
C ALA A 293 -16.57 5.07 -9.45
N SER A 294 -16.72 3.74 -9.37
CA SER A 294 -18.02 3.09 -9.22
C SER A 294 -18.78 3.63 -7.99
N ARG A 295 -18.04 3.82 -6.89
CA ARG A 295 -18.36 4.62 -5.71
C ARG A 295 -19.18 5.88 -6.01
N THR A 296 -18.48 6.79 -6.66
CA THR A 296 -18.90 8.16 -6.94
C THR A 296 -20.01 8.21 -8.00
N LEU A 297 -20.07 7.23 -8.90
CA LEU A 297 -21.15 7.09 -9.88
C LEU A 297 -22.46 6.52 -9.30
N SER A 298 -22.43 6.00 -8.07
CA SER A 298 -23.62 5.43 -7.45
C SER A 298 -24.75 6.47 -7.31
N PRO A 299 -26.04 6.09 -7.36
CA PRO A 299 -27.17 7.02 -7.23
C PRO A 299 -27.17 7.83 -5.94
N ALA A 300 -26.51 7.33 -4.88
CA ALA A 300 -26.43 7.99 -3.58
C ALA A 300 -25.41 9.13 -3.54
N ILE A 301 -24.35 9.08 -4.37
CA ILE A 301 -23.30 10.09 -4.41
C ILE A 301 -23.46 10.97 -5.66
N ASN A 302 -23.61 10.35 -6.84
CA ASN A 302 -23.83 11.02 -8.12
C ASN A 302 -22.81 12.12 -8.44
N ASP A 303 -21.53 11.82 -8.28
CA ASP A 303 -20.40 12.71 -8.55
C ASP A 303 -19.56 12.19 -9.74
N PRO A 304 -19.94 12.54 -10.99
CA PRO A 304 -19.19 12.17 -12.18
C PRO A 304 -17.82 12.86 -12.27
N GLY A 305 -17.64 14.01 -11.60
CA GLY A 305 -16.38 14.78 -11.62
C GLY A 305 -15.23 13.99 -11.01
N THR A 306 -15.45 13.40 -9.83
CA THR A 306 -14.46 12.51 -9.19
C THR A 306 -14.16 11.28 -10.05
N SER A 307 -15.16 10.70 -10.71
CA SER A 307 -14.98 9.54 -11.59
C SER A 307 -14.11 9.87 -12.81
N ILE A 308 -14.29 11.05 -13.39
CA ILE A 308 -13.46 11.59 -14.48
C ILE A 308 -12.01 11.81 -14.00
N GLU A 309 -11.82 12.29 -12.77
CA GLU A 309 -10.49 12.41 -12.17
C GLU A 309 -9.82 11.03 -12.01
N VAL A 310 -10.55 10.03 -11.53
CA VAL A 310 -10.05 8.65 -11.41
C VAL A 310 -9.68 8.07 -12.78
N LEU A 311 -10.53 8.24 -13.79
CA LEU A 311 -10.25 7.84 -15.17
C LEU A 311 -8.95 8.47 -15.68
N THR A 312 -8.76 9.77 -15.41
CA THR A 312 -7.54 10.49 -15.79
C THR A 312 -6.30 9.96 -15.09
N ARG A 313 -6.40 9.59 -13.81
CA ARG A 313 -5.31 8.93 -13.06
C ARG A 313 -4.98 7.56 -13.64
N GLY A 314 -5.99 6.76 -13.96
CA GLY A 314 -5.80 5.47 -14.63
C GLY A 314 -5.12 5.61 -15.99
N ALA A 315 -5.49 6.63 -16.78
CA ALA A 315 -4.82 6.93 -18.04
C ALA A 315 -3.33 7.23 -17.85
N ARG A 316 -2.97 8.08 -16.87
CA ARG A 316 -1.56 8.36 -16.55
C ARG A 316 -0.79 7.12 -16.10
N LEU A 317 -1.41 6.27 -15.29
CA LEU A 317 -0.80 5.00 -14.87
C LEU A 317 -0.54 4.08 -16.05
N LEU A 318 -1.52 3.92 -16.94
CA LEU A 318 -1.38 3.08 -18.14
C LEU A 318 -0.37 3.67 -19.13
N ALA A 319 -0.25 5.00 -19.22
CA ALA A 319 0.76 5.65 -20.06
C ALA A 319 2.21 5.33 -19.65
N LEU A 320 2.46 4.94 -18.38
CA LEU A 320 3.79 4.51 -17.92
C LEU A 320 4.36 3.34 -18.74
N TRP A 321 3.52 2.58 -19.45
CA TRP A 321 3.95 1.48 -20.31
C TRP A 321 4.97 1.88 -21.38
N GLU A 322 5.06 3.16 -21.73
CA GLU A 322 6.11 3.70 -22.60
C GLU A 322 7.53 3.48 -22.03
N THR A 323 7.65 3.38 -20.70
CA THR A 323 8.93 3.19 -19.99
C THR A 323 9.36 1.73 -19.89
N ARG A 324 8.61 0.79 -20.51
CA ARG A 324 8.90 -0.64 -20.43
C ARG A 324 10.32 -0.95 -20.92
N SER A 325 11.05 -1.68 -20.10
CA SER A 325 12.40 -2.13 -20.44
C SER A 325 12.38 -3.47 -21.16
N ALA A 326 13.45 -3.77 -21.90
CA ALA A 326 13.65 -5.10 -22.44
C ALA A 326 13.83 -6.12 -21.31
N ALA A 327 13.41 -7.37 -21.53
CA ALA A 327 13.52 -8.41 -20.52
C ALA A 327 14.98 -8.82 -20.28
N GLU A 328 15.50 -8.52 -19.09
CA GLU A 328 16.76 -9.08 -18.60
C GLU A 328 16.49 -10.37 -17.81
N VAL A 329 17.23 -11.43 -18.11
CA VAL A 329 17.02 -12.77 -17.52
C VAL A 329 18.05 -13.03 -16.43
N SER A 330 17.62 -12.91 -15.19
CA SER A 330 18.38 -13.26 -13.98
C SER A 330 18.08 -14.68 -13.48
N PHE A 331 16.92 -15.25 -13.85
CA PHE A 331 16.43 -16.56 -13.41
C PHE A 331 16.18 -17.47 -14.62
N PRO A 332 17.24 -18.07 -15.21
CA PRO A 332 17.15 -18.76 -16.50
C PRO A 332 16.37 -20.07 -16.48
N ASN A 333 16.07 -20.64 -15.31
CA ASN A 333 15.30 -21.90 -15.20
C ASN A 333 13.81 -21.67 -14.94
N ILE A 334 13.37 -20.41 -14.92
CA ILE A 334 12.00 -20.04 -14.59
C ILE A 334 11.38 -19.30 -15.77
N TYR A 335 10.18 -19.71 -16.16
CA TYR A 335 9.31 -19.05 -17.11
C TYR A 335 8.15 -18.41 -16.35
N LEU A 336 7.84 -17.15 -16.67
CA LEU A 336 6.80 -16.36 -15.98
C LEU A 336 5.95 -15.61 -17.02
N PRO A 337 4.61 -15.53 -16.85
CA PRO A 337 3.74 -14.77 -17.75
C PRO A 337 3.89 -13.26 -17.54
N PRO A 338 3.74 -12.44 -18.59
CA PRO A 338 3.70 -10.98 -18.43
C PRO A 338 2.42 -10.57 -17.66
N LEU A 339 2.29 -9.28 -17.36
CA LEU A 339 0.97 -8.72 -17.07
C LEU A 339 0.13 -8.69 -18.36
N ASP A 340 -1.13 -9.08 -18.25
CA ASP A 340 -2.08 -8.96 -19.36
C ASP A 340 -2.76 -7.60 -19.29
N VAL A 341 -2.54 -6.79 -20.33
CA VAL A 341 -3.14 -5.47 -20.50
C VAL A 341 -4.67 -5.56 -20.62
N SER A 342 -5.19 -6.62 -21.24
CA SER A 342 -6.63 -6.84 -21.40
C SER A 342 -7.32 -6.98 -20.04
N ASP A 343 -6.68 -7.74 -19.15
CA ASP A 343 -7.10 -7.93 -17.77
C ASP A 343 -7.09 -6.60 -16.98
N MET A 344 -6.03 -5.80 -17.14
CA MET A 344 -5.94 -4.47 -16.50
C MET A 344 -7.02 -3.52 -16.99
N PHE A 345 -7.29 -3.53 -18.30
CA PHE A 345 -8.35 -2.72 -18.92
C PHE A 345 -9.73 -3.16 -18.44
N GLU A 346 -9.98 -4.46 -18.36
CA GLU A 346 -11.24 -5.01 -17.86
C GLU A 346 -11.44 -4.68 -16.37
N ASP A 347 -10.40 -4.86 -15.55
CA ASP A 347 -10.41 -4.52 -14.13
C ASP A 347 -10.70 -3.03 -13.89
N PHE A 348 -10.18 -2.14 -14.74
CA PHE A 348 -10.28 -0.69 -14.55
C PHE A 348 -11.50 -0.05 -15.21
N PHE A 349 -11.68 -0.24 -16.53
CA PHE A 349 -12.66 0.51 -17.31
C PHE A 349 -14.06 -0.08 -17.21
N ARG A 350 -14.20 -1.41 -17.15
CA ARG A 350 -15.51 -2.08 -17.22
C ARG A 350 -16.46 -1.70 -16.05
N PRO A 351 -16.01 -1.65 -14.78
CA PRO A 351 -16.88 -1.22 -13.68
C PRO A 351 -17.35 0.24 -13.85
N ILE A 352 -16.45 1.12 -14.28
CA ILE A 352 -16.73 2.55 -14.51
C ILE A 352 -17.71 2.72 -15.67
N ALA A 353 -17.50 1.99 -16.77
CA ALA A 353 -18.39 2.00 -17.94
C ALA A 353 -19.80 1.51 -17.60
N ARG A 354 -19.92 0.49 -16.74
CA ARG A 354 -21.20 -0.04 -16.24
C ARG A 354 -21.92 0.97 -15.37
N ASP A 355 -21.25 1.50 -14.35
CA ASP A 355 -21.91 2.33 -13.34
C ASP A 355 -22.16 3.76 -13.87
N GLY A 356 -21.34 4.23 -14.80
CA GLY A 356 -21.49 5.51 -15.50
C GLY A 356 -22.24 5.41 -16.84
N ALA A 357 -22.96 4.32 -17.10
CA ALA A 357 -23.60 4.08 -18.41
C ALA A 357 -24.60 5.18 -18.81
N ALA A 358 -25.30 5.76 -17.85
CA ALA A 358 -26.27 6.83 -18.07
C ALA A 358 -25.67 8.25 -18.00
N MET A 359 -24.36 8.38 -17.78
CA MET A 359 -23.68 9.68 -17.61
C MET A 359 -22.82 9.99 -18.83
N VAL A 360 -23.30 10.88 -19.70
CA VAL A 360 -22.69 11.19 -20.99
C VAL A 360 -21.25 11.70 -20.85
N GLU A 361 -20.98 12.53 -19.85
CA GLU A 361 -19.66 13.11 -19.57
C GLU A 361 -18.63 12.03 -19.21
N VAL A 362 -19.04 11.00 -18.47
CA VAL A 362 -18.19 9.87 -18.08
C VAL A 362 -17.88 9.01 -19.30
N GLN A 363 -18.90 8.69 -20.11
CA GLN A 363 -18.74 7.88 -21.32
C GLN A 363 -17.85 8.59 -22.35
N ILE A 364 -18.05 9.89 -22.59
CA ILE A 364 -17.19 10.67 -23.49
C ILE A 364 -15.74 10.66 -22.98
N TRP A 365 -15.53 10.87 -21.69
CA TRP A 365 -14.18 10.90 -21.12
C TRP A 365 -13.49 9.53 -21.19
N LEU A 366 -14.22 8.45 -20.89
CA LEU A 366 -13.75 7.08 -21.01
C LEU A 366 -13.31 6.78 -22.45
N GLN A 367 -14.13 7.10 -23.46
CA GLN A 367 -13.78 6.88 -24.86
C GLN A 367 -12.56 7.71 -25.27
N LYS A 368 -12.44 8.97 -24.83
CA LYS A 368 -11.26 9.80 -25.09
C LYS A 368 -9.97 9.20 -24.52
N ILE A 369 -10.03 8.62 -23.32
CA ILE A 369 -8.87 7.96 -22.71
C ILE A 369 -8.49 6.70 -23.49
N LEU A 370 -9.47 5.86 -23.84
CA LEU A 370 -9.21 4.66 -24.65
C LEU A 370 -8.59 5.03 -26.01
N LEU A 371 -9.07 6.11 -26.64
CA LEU A 371 -8.50 6.65 -27.87
C LEU A 371 -7.07 7.16 -27.67
N GLY A 372 -6.81 7.92 -26.60
CA GLY A 372 -5.47 8.38 -26.26
C GLY A 372 -4.49 7.22 -26.11
N LEU A 373 -4.81 6.25 -25.26
CA LEU A 373 -3.98 5.05 -25.04
C LEU A 373 -3.76 4.25 -26.34
N THR A 374 -4.79 4.15 -27.19
CA THR A 374 -4.66 3.48 -28.50
C THR A 374 -3.71 4.25 -29.42
N ARG A 375 -3.73 5.58 -29.41
CA ARG A 375 -2.83 6.42 -30.21
C ARG A 375 -1.39 6.39 -29.67
N ASP A 376 -1.22 6.26 -28.36
CA ASP A 376 0.09 6.16 -27.71
C ASP A 376 0.80 4.85 -28.08
N ASP A 377 0.10 3.71 -27.98
CA ASP A 377 0.62 2.40 -28.40
C ASP A 377 -0.51 1.43 -28.78
N ALA A 378 -0.90 1.43 -30.05
CA ALA A 378 -1.94 0.54 -30.55
C ALA A 378 -1.51 -0.95 -30.55
N THR A 379 -0.20 -1.27 -30.55
CA THR A 379 0.26 -2.66 -30.46
C THR A 379 -0.03 -3.25 -29.09
N THR A 380 0.14 -2.46 -28.04
CA THR A 380 -0.08 -2.86 -26.65
C THR A 380 -1.54 -2.72 -26.25
N PHE A 381 -2.16 -1.58 -26.59
CA PHE A 381 -3.47 -1.21 -26.05
C PHE A 381 -4.63 -1.44 -27.00
N GLY A 382 -4.41 -1.48 -28.32
CA GLY A 382 -5.47 -1.41 -29.32
C GLY A 382 -6.56 -2.48 -29.14
N LYS A 383 -6.17 -3.75 -29.01
CA LYS A 383 -7.14 -4.86 -28.81
C LYS A 383 -7.96 -4.69 -27.53
N ALA A 384 -7.32 -4.32 -26.42
CA ALA A 384 -8.00 -4.13 -25.14
C ALA A 384 -8.93 -2.90 -25.20
N ALA A 385 -8.47 -1.80 -25.80
CA ALA A 385 -9.23 -0.57 -25.96
C ALA A 385 -10.47 -0.78 -26.83
N LEU A 386 -10.37 -1.52 -27.94
CA LEU A 386 -11.52 -1.86 -28.79
C LEU A 386 -12.61 -2.62 -28.01
N ARG A 387 -12.20 -3.63 -27.24
CA ARG A 387 -13.14 -4.43 -26.45
C ARG A 387 -13.85 -3.58 -25.39
N GLN A 388 -13.10 -2.75 -24.66
CA GLN A 388 -13.70 -1.88 -23.64
C GLN A 388 -14.54 -0.75 -24.25
N SER A 389 -14.12 -0.18 -25.38
CA SER A 389 -14.86 0.85 -26.11
C SER A 389 -16.21 0.33 -26.58
N ALA A 390 -16.24 -0.89 -27.15
CA ALA A 390 -17.46 -1.53 -27.60
C ALA A 390 -18.42 -1.88 -26.45
N ASP A 391 -17.92 -2.45 -25.34
CA ASP A 391 -18.76 -2.74 -24.16
C ASP A 391 -19.32 -1.45 -23.53
N ALA A 392 -18.49 -0.40 -23.43
CA ALA A 392 -18.93 0.90 -22.91
C ALA A 392 -19.97 1.56 -23.82
N LEU A 393 -19.78 1.55 -25.15
CA LEU A 393 -20.74 2.08 -26.11
C LEU A 393 -22.09 1.36 -26.01
N ALA A 394 -22.09 0.03 -25.98
CA ALA A 394 -23.32 -0.75 -25.87
C ALA A 394 -24.11 -0.42 -24.58
N ARG A 395 -23.39 -0.23 -23.46
CA ARG A 395 -24.00 0.20 -22.19
C ARG A 395 -24.57 1.61 -22.27
N ALA A 396 -23.82 2.54 -22.87
CA ALA A 396 -24.25 3.93 -23.03
C ALA A 396 -25.50 4.03 -23.92
N GLU A 397 -25.56 3.31 -25.03
CA GLU A 397 -26.71 3.29 -25.93
C GLU A 397 -27.98 2.74 -25.27
N ALA A 398 -27.82 1.77 -24.37
CA ALA A 398 -28.93 1.17 -23.62
C ALA A 398 -29.49 2.10 -22.53
N ASN A 399 -28.69 3.05 -22.01
CA ASN A 399 -29.06 3.87 -20.84
C ASN A 399 -29.26 5.36 -21.15
N LEU A 400 -28.61 5.91 -22.17
CA LEU A 400 -28.82 7.28 -22.61
C LEU A 400 -30.12 7.42 -23.40
N THR A 401 -30.79 8.55 -23.26
CA THR A 401 -32.06 8.82 -23.94
C THR A 401 -31.89 9.72 -25.16
N LEU A 402 -30.97 10.70 -25.12
CA LEU A 402 -30.74 11.61 -26.24
C LEU A 402 -29.87 10.95 -27.32
N GLU A 403 -30.40 10.95 -28.55
CA GLU A 403 -29.67 10.41 -29.71
C GLU A 403 -28.41 11.20 -30.07
N SER A 404 -28.42 12.52 -29.83
CA SER A 404 -27.25 13.38 -30.05
C SER A 404 -26.07 13.01 -29.13
N GLU A 405 -26.34 12.52 -27.92
CA GLU A 405 -25.31 12.05 -26.99
C GLU A 405 -24.73 10.71 -27.46
N LYS A 406 -25.61 9.77 -27.87
CA LYS A 406 -25.20 8.48 -28.44
C LYS A 406 -24.31 8.68 -29.67
N GLN A 407 -24.69 9.58 -30.57
CA GLN A 407 -23.91 9.90 -31.77
C GLN A 407 -22.49 10.38 -31.44
N ARG A 408 -22.32 11.21 -30.39
CA ARG A 408 -20.99 11.67 -29.96
C ARG A 408 -20.11 10.54 -29.44
N ILE A 409 -20.69 9.59 -28.68
CA ILE A 409 -19.96 8.43 -28.16
C ILE A 409 -19.61 7.47 -29.30
N ARG A 410 -20.53 7.24 -30.25
CA ARG A 410 -20.27 6.43 -31.45
C ARG A 410 -19.11 6.99 -32.28
N ALA A 411 -19.07 8.30 -32.50
CA ALA A 411 -18.00 8.95 -33.25
C ALA A 411 -16.62 8.65 -32.63
N LEU A 412 -16.49 8.77 -31.31
CA LEU A 412 -15.25 8.45 -30.59
C LEU A 412 -14.91 6.96 -30.69
N ALA A 413 -15.90 6.07 -30.56
CA ALA A 413 -15.67 4.63 -30.70
C ALA A 413 -15.20 4.24 -32.12
N THR A 414 -15.70 4.93 -33.15
CA THR A 414 -15.21 4.77 -34.53
C THR A 414 -13.75 5.22 -34.65
N GLU A 415 -13.37 6.37 -34.09
CA GLU A 415 -11.98 6.84 -34.10
C GLU A 415 -11.01 5.85 -33.43
N ILE A 416 -11.45 5.17 -32.36
CA ILE A 416 -10.66 4.11 -31.70
C ILE A 416 -10.50 2.92 -32.64
N THR A 417 -11.58 2.53 -33.31
CA THR A 417 -11.59 1.44 -34.31
C THR A 417 -10.62 1.72 -35.45
N GLU A 418 -10.62 2.95 -35.96
CA GLU A 418 -9.68 3.36 -37.01
C GLU A 418 -8.24 3.37 -36.49
N SER A 419 -7.99 3.97 -35.33
CA SER A 419 -6.64 4.08 -34.74
C SER A 419 -6.02 2.71 -34.44
N ALA A 420 -6.81 1.74 -33.99
CA ALA A 420 -6.34 0.38 -33.72
C ALA A 420 -6.01 -0.42 -35.00
N ARG A 421 -6.74 -0.17 -36.11
CA ARG A 421 -6.54 -0.87 -37.40
C ARG A 421 -5.26 -0.48 -38.12
N PHE A 422 -4.77 0.75 -37.94
CA PHE A 422 -3.53 1.22 -38.60
C PHE A 422 -2.27 0.43 -38.18
N VAL A 423 -2.34 -0.41 -37.15
CA VAL A 423 -1.23 -1.27 -36.69
C VAL A 423 -1.32 -2.71 -37.22
N GLU A 424 -2.51 -3.18 -37.64
CA GLU A 424 -2.67 -4.53 -38.21
C GLU A 424 -2.35 -4.60 -39.71
N ALA A 425 -2.20 -3.47 -40.40
CA ALA A 425 -1.71 -3.46 -41.78
C ALA A 425 -0.20 -3.72 -41.77
N PRO A 426 0.30 -4.81 -42.38
CA PRO A 426 1.74 -5.00 -42.52
C PRO A 426 2.30 -3.80 -43.29
N THR A 427 3.37 -3.22 -42.76
CA THR A 427 4.23 -2.32 -43.53
C THR A 427 4.68 -3.10 -44.75
N ILE A 428 4.13 -2.76 -45.92
CA ILE A 428 4.43 -3.38 -47.21
C ILE A 428 5.88 -3.11 -47.60
#